data_AF-A0A437US19-F1
#
_entry.id   AF-A0A437US19-F1
#
_cell.length_a   1.000
_cell.length_b   1.000
_cell.length_c   1.000
_cell.angle_alpha   90.00
_cell.angle_beta   90.00
_cell.angle_gamma   90.00
#
_symmetry.space_group_name_H-M   'P 1'
#
loop_
_entity.id
_entity.type
_entity.pdbx_description
1 polymer ?
#
loop_
_entity_poly.entity_id
_entity_poly.type
_entity_poly.pdbx_seq_one_letter_code
_entity_poly.pdbx_strand_id
1 'polypeptide(L)'
;MLIKMEALPKIEEKVETLLGTRLSEYCTVNIMHTDFGSDFYCVLPPDEADDRKEFYVQYRELERVADKDDYLSLRLKTATIRRWFKKRCLTFLFYVDLAHDDIYWIDPFEQLFEKLEQLTPNQEAVVFDIPKKNLLSKNAREFPSEFFERMEKFDNYLFNGTLDRISRDIETFTEKSLFSEELLVDEKENSITIKYKSVSLEADFPKNDQDGNCSITFARLLKVSDPGVRLNHKEILGLFYFGKETDARLGMRKYIGLYLEDLGQYFVDFGSSVAYLYQHEVDELGVVVDTFIKKYVAKITDFLKDLQSFAFEPYYGDYRRFKLMQLDVEMWEKVREHVQKYQTNNGAYENGYIFSPYADPNQIGVDDDQGRELFSVYGYYKKSDMDLEKLVVDVVWEYIDYSTSGIEAGQTYNVADTYAFFINELLPNFFTNEQTIKKRKLFRTKLVKVYKTQTKEEIEKKIFIPKYKLTQYPNGNAELAETFRYLSDYLKAQEFYAFDPIAFENLLEGFDNLLRAELAIGGESSKSWYQEKKEDLLKDVKQLKLDQENDFPSDGYFLANTFSKLEAIVSHYKGSFDGKRIQESELLREFADLIAEYNEDRLIRLLLS
;
A
#
# COMPACT_ATOMS: atom_id res chain seq x y z
N MET A 1 4.11 -54.56 -35.37
CA MET A 1 2.96 -55.09 -34.60
C MET A 1 3.52 -56.14 -33.64
N LEU A 2 3.89 -55.71 -32.44
CA LEU A 2 4.44 -56.54 -31.37
C LEU A 2 3.42 -56.55 -30.24
N ILE A 3 3.09 -57.76 -29.83
CA ILE A 3 1.95 -58.12 -28.98
C ILE A 3 2.08 -57.45 -27.61
N LYS A 4 1.06 -56.65 -27.25
CA LYS A 4 0.85 -56.16 -25.89
C LYS A 4 0.45 -57.38 -25.05
N MET A 5 1.31 -57.82 -24.12
CA MET A 5 0.97 -58.90 -23.20
C MET A 5 -0.12 -58.42 -22.23
N GLU A 6 -1.35 -58.91 -22.42
CA GLU A 6 -2.44 -58.87 -21.43
C GLU A 6 -2.16 -59.86 -20.28
N ALA A 7 -1.20 -59.55 -19.40
CA ALA A 7 -0.87 -60.39 -18.24
C ALA A 7 -0.76 -59.62 -16.90
N LEU A 8 -1.30 -58.40 -16.80
CA LEU A 8 -1.16 -57.54 -15.62
C LEU A 8 -2.16 -57.80 -14.47
N PRO A 9 -3.47 -58.03 -14.68
CA PRO A 9 -4.44 -58.07 -13.58
C PRO A 9 -4.19 -59.21 -12.57
N LYS A 10 -3.82 -60.40 -13.06
CA LYS A 10 -3.62 -61.60 -12.23
C LYS A 10 -2.34 -61.58 -11.37
N ILE A 11 -1.35 -60.76 -11.74
CA ILE A 11 -0.10 -60.63 -10.97
C ILE A 11 -0.32 -59.63 -9.83
N GLU A 12 -0.98 -58.50 -10.12
CA GLU A 12 -1.32 -57.49 -9.13
C GLU A 12 -2.25 -58.05 -8.05
N GLU A 13 -3.27 -58.84 -8.41
CA GLU A 13 -4.13 -59.53 -7.45
C GLU A 13 -3.35 -60.48 -6.52
N LYS A 14 -2.31 -61.15 -7.03
CA LYS A 14 -1.46 -62.05 -6.23
C LYS A 14 -0.56 -61.29 -5.27
N VAL A 15 0.03 -60.18 -5.73
CA VAL A 15 0.83 -59.29 -4.88
C VAL A 15 -0.02 -58.69 -3.77
N GLU A 16 -1.20 -58.17 -4.11
CA GLU A 16 -2.17 -57.64 -3.15
C GLU A 16 -2.55 -58.69 -2.09
N THR A 17 -2.89 -59.90 -2.54
CA THR A 17 -3.28 -61.00 -1.64
C THR A 17 -2.15 -61.40 -0.71
N LEU A 18 -0.93 -61.59 -1.23
CA LEU A 18 0.22 -62.02 -0.45
C LEU A 18 0.64 -60.96 0.58
N LEU A 19 0.76 -59.70 0.15
CA LEU A 19 1.13 -58.59 1.04
C LEU A 19 0.04 -58.31 2.08
N GLY A 20 -1.23 -58.27 1.66
CA GLY A 20 -2.36 -58.06 2.54
C GLY A 20 -2.48 -59.16 3.60
N THR A 21 -2.28 -60.42 3.20
CA THR A 21 -2.25 -61.55 4.15
C THR A 21 -1.11 -61.41 5.14
N ARG A 22 0.12 -61.12 4.68
CA ARG A 22 1.27 -60.96 5.58
C ARG A 22 1.07 -59.80 6.55
N LEU A 23 0.57 -58.66 6.11
CA LEU A 23 0.32 -57.52 6.98
C LEU A 23 -0.83 -57.76 7.95
N SER A 24 -1.85 -58.54 7.55
CA SER A 24 -2.99 -58.87 8.41
C SER A 24 -2.62 -59.73 9.62
N GLU A 25 -1.45 -60.38 9.61
CA GLU A 25 -0.89 -61.07 10.78
C GLU A 25 -0.53 -60.10 11.90
N TYR A 26 -0.30 -58.82 11.59
CA TYR A 26 0.18 -57.81 12.54
C TYR A 26 -0.79 -56.64 12.74
N CYS A 27 -1.62 -56.30 11.75
CA CYS A 27 -2.43 -55.08 11.76
C CYS A 27 -3.77 -55.26 11.03
N THR A 28 -4.69 -54.31 11.21
CA THR A 28 -5.88 -54.21 10.35
C THR A 28 -5.50 -53.57 9.02
N VAL A 29 -5.71 -54.29 7.91
CA VAL A 29 -5.38 -53.82 6.55
C VAL A 29 -6.65 -53.35 5.84
N ASN A 30 -6.68 -52.08 5.43
CA ASN A 30 -7.76 -51.50 4.64
C ASN A 30 -7.28 -51.22 3.21
N ILE A 31 -7.98 -51.75 2.21
CA ILE A 31 -7.64 -51.53 0.80
C ILE A 31 -8.13 -50.15 0.38
N MET A 32 -7.25 -49.35 -0.23
CA MET A 32 -7.55 -48.00 -0.71
C MET A 32 -7.91 -48.08 -2.20
N HIS A 33 -9.13 -47.66 -2.54
CA HIS A 33 -9.65 -47.68 -3.92
C HIS A 33 -9.57 -46.30 -4.62
N THR A 34 -8.80 -45.37 -4.07
CA THR A 34 -8.76 -43.95 -4.48
C THR A 34 -7.34 -43.51 -4.86
N ASP A 35 -7.23 -42.54 -5.78
CA ASP A 35 -5.98 -42.00 -6.33
C ASP A 35 -5.14 -41.15 -5.33
N PHE A 36 -4.99 -41.58 -4.07
CA PHE A 36 -4.17 -40.87 -3.07
C PHE A 36 -2.71 -41.35 -3.00
N GLY A 37 -2.27 -42.16 -3.95
CA GLY A 37 -0.89 -42.63 -4.03
C GLY A 37 -0.48 -43.57 -2.89
N SER A 38 -1.41 -44.37 -2.37
CA SER A 38 -1.13 -45.55 -1.54
C SER A 38 -2.21 -46.59 -1.77
N ASP A 39 -1.85 -47.85 -1.63
CA ASP A 39 -2.69 -49.01 -1.94
C ASP A 39 -3.35 -49.61 -0.69
N PHE A 40 -2.68 -49.61 0.47
CA PHE A 40 -3.29 -49.98 1.76
C PHE A 40 -3.15 -48.87 2.81
N TYR A 41 -4.07 -48.91 3.77
CA TYR A 41 -4.02 -48.20 5.05
C TYR A 41 -4.06 -49.20 6.20
N CYS A 42 -3.01 -49.22 7.01
CA CYS A 42 -2.78 -50.22 8.05
C CYS A 42 -2.88 -49.58 9.43
N VAL A 43 -3.63 -50.22 10.33
CA VAL A 43 -3.82 -49.79 11.72
C VAL A 43 -3.30 -50.89 12.65
N LEU A 44 -2.23 -50.59 13.40
CA LEU A 44 -1.65 -51.51 14.37
C LEU A 44 -2.55 -51.63 15.61
N PRO A 45 -2.47 -52.76 16.35
CA PRO A 45 -3.11 -52.89 17.65
C PRO A 45 -2.67 -51.76 18.59
N PRO A 46 -3.54 -51.28 19.48
CA PRO A 46 -3.16 -50.28 20.48
C PRO A 46 -2.04 -50.79 21.37
N ASP A 47 -1.12 -49.92 21.72
CA ASP A 47 -0.05 -50.21 22.68
C ASP A 47 -0.52 -50.08 24.15
N GLU A 48 0.39 -50.19 25.12
CA GLU A 48 0.07 -50.08 26.56
C GLU A 48 -0.48 -48.71 26.96
N ALA A 49 -0.31 -47.68 26.13
CA ALA A 49 -0.83 -46.32 26.34
C ALA A 49 -2.19 -46.08 25.64
N ASP A 50 -2.75 -47.10 24.97
CA ASP A 50 -3.94 -47.02 24.11
C ASP A 50 -3.75 -46.13 22.85
N ASP A 51 -2.50 -45.87 22.48
CA ASP A 51 -2.17 -45.14 21.25
C ASP A 51 -2.16 -46.11 20.05
N ARG A 52 -2.86 -45.71 18.98
CA ARG A 52 -2.95 -46.51 17.74
C ARG A 52 -2.00 -45.94 16.71
N LYS A 53 -1.00 -46.73 16.31
CA LYS A 53 -0.07 -46.37 15.24
C LYS A 53 -0.63 -46.79 13.88
N GLU A 54 -0.52 -45.90 12.91
CA GLU A 54 -1.14 -46.03 11.59
C GLU A 54 -0.10 -45.73 10.49
N PHE A 55 -0.17 -46.44 9.37
CA PHE A 55 0.71 -46.20 8.23
C PHE A 55 0.06 -46.56 6.90
N TYR A 56 0.59 -45.97 5.83
CA TYR A 56 0.19 -46.27 4.47
C TYR A 56 1.18 -47.22 3.79
N VAL A 57 0.71 -47.96 2.79
CA VAL A 57 1.50 -48.91 2.01
C VAL A 57 1.38 -48.55 0.54
N GLN A 58 2.50 -48.45 -0.17
CA GLN A 58 2.56 -48.41 -1.64
C GLN A 58 3.29 -49.66 -2.16
N TYR A 59 2.65 -50.40 -3.06
CA TYR A 59 3.24 -51.55 -3.75
C TYR A 59 2.93 -51.58 -5.26
N ARG A 60 1.96 -50.79 -5.74
CA ARG A 60 1.63 -50.66 -7.17
C ARG A 60 2.49 -49.60 -7.86
N GLU A 61 2.46 -49.58 -9.19
CA GLU A 61 3.21 -48.63 -10.03
C GLU A 61 4.75 -48.65 -9.83
N LEU A 62 5.28 -49.77 -9.32
CA LEU A 62 6.72 -49.97 -9.11
C LEU A 62 7.35 -50.66 -10.30
N GLU A 63 8.37 -50.04 -10.89
CA GLU A 63 9.22 -50.67 -11.91
C GLU A 63 10.55 -51.08 -11.28
N ARG A 64 10.86 -52.38 -11.26
CA ARG A 64 12.18 -52.85 -10.81
C ARG A 64 13.23 -52.50 -11.86
N VAL A 65 14.18 -51.65 -11.48
CA VAL A 65 15.24 -51.14 -12.37
C VAL A 65 16.62 -51.75 -12.10
N ALA A 66 16.86 -52.27 -10.89
CA ALA A 66 18.07 -53.03 -10.58
C ALA A 66 17.82 -54.06 -9.48
N ASP A 67 18.61 -55.12 -9.49
CA ASP A 67 18.61 -56.19 -8.49
C ASP A 67 20.07 -56.56 -8.21
N LYS A 68 20.60 -56.13 -7.05
CA LYS A 68 21.97 -56.38 -6.62
C LYS A 68 21.99 -57.25 -5.37
N ASP A 69 23.15 -57.73 -4.96
CA ASP A 69 23.29 -58.66 -3.83
C ASP A 69 22.72 -58.08 -2.52
N ASP A 70 22.90 -56.78 -2.27
CA ASP A 70 22.51 -56.15 -1.00
C ASP A 70 21.20 -55.34 -1.05
N TYR A 71 20.74 -54.95 -2.25
CA TYR A 71 19.57 -54.09 -2.43
C TYR A 71 18.89 -54.29 -3.79
N LEU A 72 17.63 -53.90 -3.86
CA LEU A 72 16.84 -53.82 -5.10
C LEU A 72 16.42 -52.37 -5.34
N SER A 73 16.46 -51.92 -6.59
CA SER A 73 16.11 -50.54 -6.95
C SER A 73 14.76 -50.50 -7.64
N LEU A 74 13.85 -49.66 -7.14
CA LEU A 74 12.51 -49.47 -7.70
C LEU A 74 12.34 -48.03 -8.16
N ARG A 75 11.80 -47.89 -9.36
CA ARG A 75 11.37 -46.60 -9.90
C ARG A 75 9.89 -46.40 -9.61
N LEU A 76 9.55 -45.20 -9.10
CA LEU A 76 8.18 -44.77 -8.82
C LEU A 76 7.94 -43.38 -9.39
N LYS A 77 6.72 -43.12 -9.88
CA LYS A 77 6.33 -41.81 -10.42
C LYS A 77 6.40 -40.71 -9.36
N THR A 78 6.98 -39.57 -9.73
CA THR A 78 7.09 -38.39 -8.84
C THR A 78 5.72 -37.88 -8.40
N ALA A 79 4.70 -37.95 -9.27
CA ALA A 79 3.33 -37.55 -8.95
C ALA A 79 2.72 -38.36 -7.79
N THR A 80 3.05 -39.65 -7.68
CA THR A 80 2.61 -40.54 -6.60
C THR A 80 3.28 -40.16 -5.28
N ILE A 81 4.58 -39.87 -5.33
CA ILE A 81 5.38 -39.44 -4.17
C ILE A 81 4.88 -38.11 -3.60
N ARG A 82 4.54 -37.13 -4.45
CA ARG A 82 4.00 -35.83 -3.99
C ARG A 82 2.72 -35.96 -3.17
N ARG A 83 1.93 -37.00 -3.40
CA ARG A 83 0.70 -37.25 -2.62
C ARG A 83 1.01 -37.73 -1.20
N TRP A 84 2.19 -38.30 -0.94
CA TRP A 84 2.59 -38.74 0.41
C TRP A 84 2.80 -37.58 1.37
N PHE A 85 3.32 -36.44 0.89
CA PHE A 85 3.52 -35.23 1.69
C PHE A 85 2.21 -34.59 2.17
N LYS A 86 1.05 -35.03 1.66
CA LYS A 86 -0.28 -34.57 2.10
C LYS A 86 -0.89 -35.46 3.19
N LYS A 87 -0.17 -36.50 3.62
CA LYS A 87 -0.66 -37.50 4.58
C LYS A 87 -0.10 -37.24 5.96
N ARG A 88 -0.91 -37.60 6.97
CA ARG A 88 -0.55 -37.46 8.39
C ARG A 88 0.16 -38.71 8.95
N CYS A 89 0.42 -39.71 8.12
CA CYS A 89 1.08 -40.95 8.50
C CYS A 89 2.12 -41.32 7.44
N LEU A 90 3.18 -41.99 7.87
CA LEU A 90 4.24 -42.47 6.99
C LEU A 90 3.69 -43.42 5.92
N THR A 91 4.18 -43.30 4.69
CA THR A 91 3.91 -44.26 3.60
C THR A 91 5.15 -45.12 3.37
N PHE A 92 5.04 -46.42 3.65
CA PHE A 92 6.09 -47.40 3.37
C PHE A 92 5.98 -47.93 1.94
N LEU A 93 7.14 -48.18 1.33
CA LEU A 93 7.23 -48.81 0.02
C LEU A 93 7.52 -50.30 0.17
N PHE A 94 6.72 -51.15 -0.47
CA PHE A 94 6.86 -52.59 -0.42
C PHE A 94 7.09 -53.20 -1.80
N TYR A 95 8.00 -54.17 -1.87
CA TYR A 95 8.22 -55.00 -3.04
C TYR A 95 8.02 -56.47 -2.71
N VAL A 96 7.21 -57.15 -3.52
CA VAL A 96 6.84 -58.55 -3.33
C VAL A 96 7.51 -59.40 -4.40
N ASP A 97 8.39 -60.29 -3.98
CA ASP A 97 8.97 -61.32 -4.84
C ASP A 97 8.12 -62.58 -4.80
N LEU A 98 7.22 -62.71 -5.79
CA LEU A 98 6.32 -63.86 -5.93
C LEU A 98 7.05 -65.20 -6.22
N ALA A 99 8.33 -65.17 -6.61
CA ALA A 99 9.08 -66.41 -6.85
C ALA A 99 9.54 -67.06 -5.54
N HIS A 100 9.80 -66.24 -4.52
CA HIS A 100 10.35 -66.67 -3.23
C HIS A 100 9.38 -66.44 -2.05
N ASP A 101 8.24 -65.81 -2.30
CA ASP A 101 7.28 -65.32 -1.29
C ASP A 101 7.91 -64.35 -0.27
N ASP A 102 8.92 -63.60 -0.73
CA ASP A 102 9.64 -62.62 0.06
C ASP A 102 9.04 -61.21 -0.11
N ILE A 103 9.00 -60.45 0.98
CA ILE A 103 8.43 -59.11 1.01
C ILE A 103 9.47 -58.16 1.57
N TYR A 104 9.95 -57.24 0.73
CA TYR A 104 10.95 -56.25 1.10
C TYR A 104 10.30 -54.88 1.31
N TRP A 105 10.84 -54.08 2.22
CA TRP A 105 10.24 -52.80 2.59
C TRP A 105 11.26 -51.69 2.86
N ILE A 106 10.83 -50.44 2.68
CA ILE A 106 11.61 -49.26 3.05
C ILE A 106 10.71 -48.10 3.50
N ASP A 107 11.23 -47.29 4.43
CA ASP A 107 10.78 -45.90 4.62
C ASP A 107 11.40 -45.02 3.52
N PRO A 108 10.61 -44.60 2.52
CA PRO A 108 11.13 -43.82 1.41
C PRO A 108 11.57 -42.41 1.83
N PHE A 109 11.07 -41.86 2.96
CA PHE A 109 11.37 -40.49 3.37
C PHE A 109 12.86 -40.30 3.69
N GLU A 110 13.53 -41.31 4.24
CA GLU A 110 14.98 -41.26 4.48
C GLU A 110 15.78 -40.95 3.21
N GLN A 111 15.38 -41.54 2.09
CA GLN A 111 16.03 -41.28 0.80
C GLN A 111 15.47 -40.04 0.11
N LEU A 112 14.24 -39.64 0.41
CA LEU A 112 13.63 -38.45 -0.19
C LEU A 112 14.25 -37.16 0.32
N PHE A 113 14.67 -37.08 1.59
CA PHE A 113 15.30 -35.86 2.12
C PHE A 113 16.55 -35.45 1.33
N GLU A 114 17.34 -36.42 0.86
CA GLU A 114 18.52 -36.18 0.02
C GLU A 114 18.17 -35.97 -1.46
N LYS A 115 16.93 -36.21 -1.85
CA LYS A 115 16.43 -36.20 -3.24
C LYS A 115 15.26 -35.22 -3.43
N LEU A 116 15.04 -34.26 -2.52
CA LEU A 116 13.89 -33.33 -2.61
C LEU A 116 13.90 -32.51 -3.90
N GLU A 117 15.08 -32.10 -4.38
CA GLU A 117 15.27 -31.40 -5.66
C GLU A 117 14.86 -32.27 -6.86
N GLN A 118 14.84 -33.59 -6.72
CA GLN A 118 14.41 -34.53 -7.77
C GLN A 118 12.88 -34.67 -7.84
N LEU A 119 12.13 -34.05 -6.93
CA LEU A 119 10.67 -34.05 -6.92
C LEU A 119 10.07 -32.91 -7.78
N THR A 120 10.88 -32.27 -8.64
CA THR A 120 10.47 -31.22 -9.58
C THR A 120 9.44 -31.71 -10.63
N PRO A 121 8.60 -30.83 -11.21
CA PRO A 121 7.60 -31.19 -12.24
C PRO A 121 8.15 -31.94 -13.46
N ASN A 122 9.42 -31.74 -13.81
CA ASN A 122 10.04 -32.28 -15.01
C ASN A 122 10.63 -33.67 -14.82
N GLN A 123 10.85 -34.09 -13.57
CA GLN A 123 11.34 -35.41 -13.27
C GLN A 123 10.16 -36.38 -13.17
N GLU A 124 10.04 -37.29 -14.14
CA GLU A 124 8.92 -38.22 -14.24
C GLU A 124 8.89 -39.24 -13.08
N ALA A 125 10.07 -39.64 -12.58
CA ALA A 125 10.19 -40.68 -11.56
C ALA A 125 11.44 -40.55 -10.67
N VAL A 126 11.37 -41.14 -9.48
CA VAL A 126 12.46 -41.25 -8.51
C VAL A 126 12.79 -42.73 -8.30
N VAL A 127 14.07 -43.03 -8.07
CA VAL A 127 14.54 -44.39 -7.76
C VAL A 127 14.83 -44.53 -6.28
N PHE A 128 14.26 -45.57 -5.67
CA PHE A 128 14.45 -45.99 -4.29
C PHE A 128 15.22 -47.29 -4.22
N ASP A 129 16.24 -47.34 -3.38
CA ASP A 129 16.98 -48.57 -3.11
C ASP A 129 16.42 -49.23 -1.85
N ILE A 130 15.77 -50.38 -2.00
CA ILE A 130 15.27 -51.18 -0.87
C ILE A 130 16.35 -52.19 -0.45
N PRO A 131 16.90 -52.09 0.78
CA PRO A 131 17.86 -53.05 1.30
C PRO A 131 17.23 -54.44 1.43
N LYS A 132 17.89 -55.49 0.93
CA LYS A 132 17.39 -56.87 1.06
C LYS A 132 17.37 -57.37 2.51
N LYS A 133 18.14 -56.73 3.40
CA LYS A 133 18.06 -56.95 4.86
C LYS A 133 16.69 -56.55 5.44
N ASN A 134 15.96 -55.63 4.80
CA ASN A 134 14.63 -55.20 5.22
C ASN A 134 13.58 -56.19 4.68
N LEU A 135 13.64 -57.43 5.17
CA LEU A 135 12.75 -58.51 4.79
C LEU A 135 11.65 -58.68 5.85
N LEU A 136 10.39 -58.56 5.44
CA LEU A 136 9.23 -58.94 6.25
C LEU A 136 9.08 -60.47 6.18
N SER A 137 9.88 -61.15 7.00
CA SER A 137 9.98 -62.62 7.00
C SER A 137 8.67 -63.30 7.36
N LYS A 138 8.34 -64.39 6.64
CA LYS A 138 7.18 -65.25 6.94
C LYS A 138 7.25 -65.97 8.28
N ASN A 139 8.44 -66.02 8.87
CA ASN A 139 8.70 -66.70 10.14
C ASN A 139 8.76 -65.71 11.32
N ALA A 140 8.61 -64.40 11.07
CA ALA A 140 8.64 -63.39 12.11
C ALA A 140 7.34 -63.45 12.94
N ARG A 141 7.48 -63.60 14.26
CA ARG A 141 6.35 -63.66 15.19
C ARG A 141 5.84 -62.29 15.62
N GLU A 142 6.67 -61.27 15.45
CA GLU A 142 6.41 -59.90 15.91
C GLU A 142 6.63 -58.94 14.73
N PHE A 143 5.91 -57.82 14.76
CA PHE A 143 6.09 -56.76 13.77
C PHE A 143 7.48 -56.11 13.98
N PRO A 144 8.29 -55.85 12.94
CA PRO A 144 9.67 -55.42 13.14
C PRO A 144 9.75 -54.07 13.88
N SER A 145 10.60 -54.00 14.93
CA SER A 145 10.77 -52.80 15.75
C SER A 145 11.18 -51.57 14.94
N GLU A 146 11.92 -51.78 13.85
CA GLU A 146 12.38 -50.73 12.96
C GLU A 146 11.22 -49.94 12.33
N PHE A 147 10.05 -50.54 12.10
CA PHE A 147 8.88 -49.79 11.61
C PHE A 147 8.45 -48.70 12.59
N PHE A 148 8.46 -49.00 13.89
CA PHE A 148 8.06 -48.07 14.94
C PHE A 148 9.03 -46.90 15.03
N GLU A 149 10.33 -47.16 14.95
CA GLU A 149 11.36 -46.12 14.91
C GLU A 149 11.18 -45.18 13.69
N ARG A 150 10.80 -45.72 12.51
CA ARG A 150 10.54 -44.91 11.32
C ARG A 150 9.30 -44.04 11.47
N MET A 151 8.21 -44.60 12.01
CA MET A 151 6.97 -43.85 12.26
C MET A 151 7.20 -42.71 13.24
N GLU A 152 7.89 -42.94 14.36
CA GLU A 152 8.21 -41.88 15.33
C GLU A 152 9.10 -40.80 14.74
N LYS A 153 10.07 -41.17 13.89
CA LYS A 153 10.90 -40.21 13.17
C LYS A 153 10.06 -39.36 12.20
N PHE A 154 9.11 -39.97 11.49
CA PHE A 154 8.18 -39.26 10.61
C PHE A 154 7.26 -38.31 11.38
N ASP A 155 6.68 -38.75 12.50
CA ASP A 155 5.83 -37.94 13.36
C ASP A 155 6.58 -36.70 13.87
N ASN A 156 7.86 -36.85 14.25
CA ASN A 156 8.70 -35.70 14.59
C ASN A 156 8.80 -34.67 13.44
N TYR A 157 8.93 -35.12 12.18
CA TYR A 157 8.93 -34.22 11.02
C TYR A 157 7.57 -33.58 10.71
N LEU A 158 6.48 -34.27 11.06
CA LEU A 158 5.12 -33.76 10.93
C LEU A 158 4.85 -32.67 11.97
N PHE A 159 5.13 -32.96 13.24
CA PHE A 159 4.82 -32.07 14.36
C PHE A 159 5.77 -30.87 14.48
N ASN A 160 6.98 -30.94 13.91
CA ASN A 160 7.87 -29.78 13.85
C ASN A 160 7.69 -28.92 12.59
N GLY A 161 6.69 -29.22 11.74
CA GLY A 161 6.37 -28.43 10.54
C GLY A 161 7.30 -28.63 9.33
N THR A 162 8.27 -29.55 9.40
CA THR A 162 9.23 -29.81 8.31
C THR A 162 8.53 -30.33 7.06
N LEU A 163 7.56 -31.24 7.19
CA LEU A 163 6.83 -31.81 6.05
C LEU A 163 5.93 -30.78 5.34
N ASP A 164 5.28 -29.90 6.09
CA ASP A 164 4.47 -28.81 5.54
C ASP A 164 5.32 -27.77 4.79
N ARG A 165 6.56 -27.54 5.24
CA ARG A 165 7.52 -26.70 4.53
C ARG A 165 7.97 -27.35 3.22
N ILE A 166 8.37 -28.62 3.27
CA ILE A 166 8.80 -29.38 2.07
C ILE A 166 7.68 -29.51 1.04
N SER A 167 6.43 -29.73 1.48
CA SER A 167 5.28 -29.81 0.56
C SER A 167 5.08 -28.48 -0.20
N ARG A 168 5.27 -27.33 0.47
CA ARG A 168 5.21 -26.01 -0.17
C ARG A 168 6.38 -25.79 -1.11
N ASP A 169 7.59 -26.19 -0.72
CA ASP A 169 8.79 -26.03 -1.55
C ASP A 169 8.73 -26.89 -2.83
N ILE A 170 8.21 -28.11 -2.75
CA ILE A 170 8.01 -28.98 -3.93
C ILE A 170 7.05 -28.36 -4.95
N GLU A 171 6.07 -27.58 -4.49
CA GLU A 171 5.12 -26.86 -5.35
C GLU A 171 5.77 -25.65 -6.05
N THR A 172 6.99 -25.24 -5.65
CA THR A 172 7.67 -24.02 -6.13
C THR A 172 8.72 -24.21 -7.23
N PHE A 173 9.06 -25.44 -7.62
CA PHE A 173 10.11 -25.74 -8.61
C PHE A 173 9.75 -25.47 -10.10
N THR A 174 9.10 -24.33 -10.39
CA THR A 174 8.61 -24.01 -11.74
C THR A 174 9.66 -23.31 -12.61
N GLU A 175 9.84 -23.77 -13.86
CA GLU A 175 10.91 -23.36 -14.81
C GLU A 175 10.97 -21.88 -15.26
N LYS A 176 10.08 -20.98 -14.81
CA LYS A 176 10.28 -19.54 -15.04
C LYS A 176 10.88 -18.95 -13.78
N SER A 177 12.21 -18.92 -13.70
CA SER A 177 12.93 -18.33 -12.57
C SER A 177 12.85 -16.80 -12.57
N LEU A 178 12.69 -16.16 -13.73
CA LEU A 178 12.76 -14.70 -13.89
C LEU A 178 11.80 -14.20 -14.97
N PHE A 179 11.24 -13.01 -14.77
CA PHE A 179 10.55 -12.19 -15.78
C PHE A 179 11.52 -11.38 -16.64
N SER A 180 12.59 -10.83 -16.04
CA SER A 180 13.63 -10.04 -16.71
C SER A 180 14.91 -9.97 -15.86
N GLU A 181 16.10 -9.97 -16.46
CA GLU A 181 17.35 -9.75 -15.71
C GLU A 181 17.49 -8.30 -15.24
N GLU A 182 17.14 -7.35 -16.11
CA GLU A 182 17.19 -5.91 -15.85
C GLU A 182 15.80 -5.36 -15.50
N LEU A 183 15.75 -4.19 -14.86
CA LEU A 183 14.51 -3.50 -14.57
C LEU A 183 13.90 -2.98 -15.89
N LEU A 184 12.80 -3.59 -16.32
CA LEU A 184 12.04 -3.15 -17.49
C LEU A 184 10.78 -2.42 -17.06
N VAL A 185 10.59 -1.22 -17.59
CA VAL A 185 9.40 -0.38 -17.35
C VAL A 185 8.74 -0.08 -18.69
N ASP A 186 7.56 -0.65 -18.91
CA ASP A 186 6.66 -0.30 -20.03
C ASP A 186 5.55 0.60 -19.49
N GLU A 187 5.72 1.91 -19.64
CA GLU A 187 4.74 2.92 -19.22
C GLU A 187 3.92 3.38 -20.42
N LYS A 188 2.60 3.27 -20.30
CA LYS A 188 1.61 3.82 -21.22
C LYS A 188 0.89 4.98 -20.55
N GLU A 189 0.07 5.70 -21.30
CA GLU A 189 -0.74 6.82 -20.79
C GLU A 189 -1.50 6.46 -19.51
N ASN A 190 -2.00 5.23 -19.46
CA ASN A 190 -3.06 4.78 -18.59
C ASN A 190 -2.69 3.56 -17.73
N SER A 191 -1.54 2.96 -18.00
CA SER A 191 -1.11 1.74 -17.33
C SER A 191 0.42 1.64 -17.34
N ILE A 192 0.93 0.81 -16.45
CA ILE A 192 2.35 0.57 -16.31
C ILE A 192 2.59 -0.92 -16.05
N THR A 193 3.64 -1.45 -16.67
CA THR A 193 4.14 -2.78 -16.40
C THR A 193 5.60 -2.68 -16.03
N ILE A 194 5.95 -3.22 -14.86
CA ILE A 194 7.31 -3.27 -14.35
C ILE A 194 7.72 -4.73 -14.17
N LYS A 195 8.83 -5.13 -14.77
CA LYS A 195 9.37 -6.48 -14.66
C LYS A 195 10.80 -6.40 -14.17
N TYR A 196 11.09 -7.09 -13.08
CA TYR A 196 12.44 -7.19 -12.55
C TYR A 196 12.62 -8.50 -11.84
N LYS A 197 13.58 -9.30 -12.32
CA LYS A 197 13.93 -10.62 -11.81
C LYS A 197 12.70 -11.47 -11.54
N SER A 198 12.45 -11.89 -10.30
CA SER A 198 11.33 -12.78 -9.97
C SER A 198 9.97 -12.08 -9.83
N VAL A 199 9.91 -10.75 -9.97
CA VAL A 199 8.71 -9.95 -9.71
C VAL A 199 8.22 -9.25 -10.99
N SER A 200 6.91 -9.29 -11.22
CA SER A 200 6.20 -8.51 -12.23
C SER A 200 5.07 -7.75 -11.56
N LEU A 201 4.94 -6.47 -11.89
CA LEU A 201 3.84 -5.61 -11.46
C LEU A 201 3.16 -5.05 -12.71
N GLU A 202 1.85 -5.23 -12.78
CA GLU A 202 0.99 -4.65 -13.82
C GLU A 202 -0.07 -3.79 -13.13
N ALA A 203 -0.19 -2.52 -13.50
CA ALA A 203 -1.09 -1.61 -12.82
C ALA A 203 -1.72 -0.61 -13.78
N ASP A 204 -2.94 -0.20 -13.47
CA ASP A 204 -3.61 0.92 -14.11
C ASP A 204 -3.43 2.18 -13.25
N PHE A 205 -3.05 3.28 -13.91
CA PHE A 205 -3.08 4.59 -13.27
C PHE A 205 -4.55 4.96 -12.96
N PRO A 206 -4.80 5.76 -11.91
CA PRO A 206 -6.16 6.15 -11.55
C PRO A 206 -6.79 6.95 -12.71
N LYS A 207 -8.00 6.55 -13.14
CA LYS A 207 -8.73 7.13 -14.30
C LYS A 207 -10.09 7.69 -13.91
N ASN A 208 -10.75 8.29 -14.90
CA ASN A 208 -11.99 9.04 -14.77
C ASN A 208 -13.09 8.36 -13.94
N ASP A 209 -13.29 7.05 -14.10
CA ASP A 209 -14.38 6.33 -13.42
C ASP A 209 -13.90 5.06 -12.70
N GLN A 210 -12.58 4.89 -12.52
CA GLN A 210 -11.99 3.65 -12.01
C GLN A 210 -10.90 3.93 -10.99
N ASP A 211 -11.04 3.29 -9.82
CA ASP A 211 -9.95 3.16 -8.86
C ASP A 211 -8.78 2.48 -9.55
N GLY A 212 -7.57 3.04 -9.40
CA GLY A 212 -6.39 2.39 -9.92
C GLY A 212 -6.26 0.99 -9.32
N ASN A 213 -5.75 0.08 -10.13
CA ASN A 213 -5.53 -1.30 -9.72
C ASN A 213 -4.05 -1.65 -9.89
N CYS A 214 -3.61 -2.63 -9.12
CA CYS A 214 -2.27 -3.17 -9.25
C CYS A 214 -2.34 -4.68 -9.07
N SER A 215 -1.69 -5.42 -9.95
CA SER A 215 -1.45 -6.83 -9.84
C SER A 215 0.03 -7.12 -9.68
N ILE A 216 0.41 -7.86 -8.64
CA ILE A 216 1.78 -8.34 -8.45
C ILE A 216 1.81 -9.84 -8.63
N THR A 217 2.76 -10.29 -9.44
CA THR A 217 3.00 -11.70 -9.71
C THR A 217 4.45 -12.04 -9.44
N PHE A 218 4.66 -13.16 -8.76
CA PHE A 218 5.96 -13.74 -8.52
C PHE A 218 6.16 -14.92 -9.47
N ALA A 219 7.31 -15.00 -10.12
CA ALA A 219 7.59 -16.01 -11.14
C ALA A 219 7.39 -17.44 -10.59
N ARG A 220 7.75 -17.63 -9.32
CA ARG A 220 7.58 -18.86 -8.54
C ARG A 220 6.11 -19.25 -8.28
N LEU A 221 5.18 -18.29 -8.27
CA LEU A 221 3.78 -18.49 -7.86
C LEU A 221 2.78 -18.56 -9.04
N LEU A 222 3.25 -18.42 -10.29
CA LEU A 222 2.43 -18.34 -11.51
C LEU A 222 1.46 -19.52 -11.78
N LYS A 223 1.65 -20.69 -11.15
CA LYS A 223 0.84 -21.90 -11.40
C LYS A 223 -0.26 -22.16 -10.35
N VAL A 224 -0.37 -21.33 -9.32
CA VAL A 224 -1.47 -21.41 -8.35
C VAL A 224 -2.72 -20.75 -8.96
N SER A 225 -3.89 -21.32 -8.73
CA SER A 225 -5.17 -20.96 -9.37
C SER A 225 -5.70 -19.55 -9.09
N ASP A 226 -4.92 -18.66 -8.46
CA ASP A 226 -5.19 -17.22 -8.41
C ASP A 226 -3.88 -16.44 -8.64
N PRO A 227 -3.64 -15.87 -9.85
CA PRO A 227 -2.29 -15.64 -10.33
C PRO A 227 -1.70 -14.25 -10.02
N GLY A 228 -2.29 -13.49 -9.11
CA GLY A 228 -1.71 -12.20 -8.73
C GLY A 228 -2.36 -11.58 -7.50
N VAL A 229 -1.54 -10.97 -6.66
CA VAL A 229 -2.00 -10.08 -5.59
C VAL A 229 -2.67 -8.89 -6.26
N ARG A 230 -3.94 -8.63 -5.97
CA ARG A 230 -4.67 -7.48 -6.51
C ARG A 230 -4.91 -6.44 -5.44
N LEU A 231 -4.55 -5.20 -5.76
CA LEU A 231 -4.71 -4.06 -4.87
C LEU A 231 -5.54 -2.98 -5.54
N ASN A 232 -6.46 -2.38 -4.78
CA ASN A 232 -7.17 -1.16 -5.17
C ASN A 232 -6.35 0.11 -4.85
N HIS A 233 -6.83 1.27 -5.26
CA HIS A 233 -6.18 2.57 -5.08
C HIS A 233 -5.77 2.85 -3.62
N LYS A 234 -6.67 2.62 -2.66
CA LYS A 234 -6.42 2.87 -1.24
C LYS A 234 -5.37 1.91 -0.68
N GLU A 235 -5.39 0.65 -1.11
CA GLU A 235 -4.39 -0.35 -0.74
C GLU A 235 -3.01 -0.02 -1.34
N ILE A 236 -2.94 0.39 -2.61
CA ILE A 236 -1.70 0.82 -3.29
C ILE A 236 -1.03 1.94 -2.51
N LEU A 237 -1.76 3.03 -2.25
CA LEU A 237 -1.22 4.17 -1.51
C LEU A 237 -0.86 3.77 -0.07
N GLY A 238 -1.74 3.04 0.60
CA GLY A 238 -1.59 2.70 2.00
C GLY A 238 -0.44 1.73 2.29
N LEU A 239 -0.16 0.81 1.36
CA LEU A 239 0.88 -0.20 1.50
C LEU A 239 2.21 0.26 0.92
N PHE A 240 2.21 0.86 -0.28
CA PHE A 240 3.45 1.07 -1.05
C PHE A 240 4.10 2.44 -0.85
N TYR A 241 3.36 3.45 -0.40
CA TYR A 241 3.91 4.80 -0.26
C TYR A 241 4.81 4.96 0.97
N PHE A 242 4.38 4.42 2.12
CA PHE A 242 5.11 4.56 3.37
C PHE A 242 6.25 3.55 3.46
N GLY A 243 7.44 4.04 3.81
CA GLY A 243 8.67 3.24 3.83
C GLY A 243 9.23 2.91 2.44
N LYS A 244 8.78 3.61 1.38
CA LYS A 244 9.42 3.50 0.07
C LYS A 244 10.92 3.81 0.17
N GLU A 245 11.73 3.09 -0.59
CA GLU A 245 13.20 3.20 -0.63
C GLU A 245 13.95 2.84 0.67
N THR A 246 13.28 2.38 1.72
CA THR A 246 13.96 1.88 2.91
C THR A 246 14.37 0.43 2.74
N ASP A 247 15.40 -0.02 3.45
CA ASP A 247 15.74 -1.45 3.52
C ASP A 247 14.62 -2.23 4.23
N ALA A 248 14.24 -3.40 3.69
CA ALA A 248 13.17 -4.25 4.25
C ALA A 248 13.43 -4.65 5.72
N ARG A 249 14.70 -4.78 6.12
CA ARG A 249 15.10 -5.17 7.47
C ARG A 249 14.79 -4.10 8.52
N LEU A 250 14.57 -2.86 8.11
CA LEU A 250 14.21 -1.76 9.01
C LEU A 250 12.74 -1.81 9.44
N GLY A 251 11.90 -2.66 8.82
CA GLY A 251 10.48 -2.78 9.19
C GLY A 251 9.63 -1.55 8.86
N MET A 252 10.12 -0.66 8.01
CA MET A 252 9.45 0.60 7.66
C MET A 252 8.44 0.43 6.52
N ARG A 253 8.58 -0.64 5.71
CA ARG A 253 7.67 -0.96 4.60
C ARG A 253 6.45 -1.71 5.13
N LYS A 254 5.27 -1.08 5.05
CA LYS A 254 4.04 -1.62 5.65
C LYS A 254 3.62 -3.00 5.14
N TYR A 255 3.91 -3.31 3.88
CA TYR A 255 3.58 -4.60 3.27
C TYR A 255 4.57 -5.72 3.63
N ILE A 256 5.71 -5.39 4.24
CA ILE A 256 6.70 -6.38 4.68
C ILE A 256 6.50 -6.58 6.18
N GLY A 257 6.00 -7.76 6.54
CA GLY A 257 5.86 -8.17 7.92
C GLY A 257 7.14 -8.81 8.47
N LEU A 258 6.95 -9.71 9.43
CA LEU A 258 8.05 -10.34 10.17
C LEU A 258 8.86 -11.29 9.28
N TYR A 259 10.17 -11.32 9.53
CA TYR A 259 11.03 -12.39 9.05
C TYR A 259 10.78 -13.66 9.89
N LEU A 260 10.43 -14.75 9.22
CA LEU A 260 10.16 -16.05 9.83
C LEU A 260 11.44 -16.88 9.78
N GLU A 261 12.24 -16.82 10.85
CA GLU A 261 13.56 -17.48 10.93
C GLU A 261 13.50 -18.97 10.57
N ASP A 262 12.47 -19.67 11.03
CA ASP A 262 12.25 -21.11 10.76
C ASP A 262 12.00 -21.42 9.27
N LEU A 263 11.57 -20.43 8.49
CA LEU A 263 11.25 -20.55 7.07
C LEU A 263 12.28 -19.87 6.16
N GLY A 264 13.17 -19.05 6.70
CA GLY A 264 14.10 -18.24 5.90
C GLY A 264 13.39 -17.26 4.96
N GLN A 265 12.17 -16.84 5.31
CA GLN A 265 11.27 -16.07 4.45
C GLN A 265 10.62 -14.93 5.22
N TYR A 266 10.28 -13.86 4.50
CA TYR A 266 9.41 -12.79 5.00
C TYR A 266 7.96 -13.13 4.78
N PHE A 267 7.14 -12.83 5.79
CA PHE A 267 5.70 -12.69 5.62
C PHE A 267 5.41 -11.35 4.95
N VAL A 268 4.78 -11.37 3.78
CA VAL A 268 4.43 -10.17 3.02
C VAL A 268 2.92 -10.08 2.91
N ASP A 269 2.36 -8.98 3.41
CA ASP A 269 0.93 -8.75 3.55
C ASP A 269 0.48 -7.61 2.63
N PHE A 270 -0.40 -7.95 1.70
CA PHE A 270 -1.00 -7.02 0.76
C PHE A 270 -2.47 -6.73 1.11
N GLY A 271 -2.85 -6.91 2.37
CA GLY A 271 -4.21 -6.70 2.88
C GLY A 271 -5.10 -7.90 2.60
N SER A 272 -5.63 -8.00 1.38
CA SER A 272 -6.52 -9.10 0.99
C SER A 272 -5.78 -10.38 0.59
N SER A 273 -4.46 -10.31 0.45
CA SER A 273 -3.60 -11.40 -0.03
C SER A 273 -2.28 -11.42 0.74
N VAL A 274 -1.69 -12.61 0.90
CA VAL A 274 -0.39 -12.79 1.58
C VAL A 274 0.56 -13.61 0.70
N ALA A 275 1.85 -13.31 0.79
CA ALA A 275 2.92 -14.04 0.14
C ALA A 275 4.06 -14.33 1.13
N TYR A 276 4.72 -15.47 0.96
CA TYR A 276 5.94 -15.81 1.69
C TYR A 276 7.11 -15.73 0.72
N LEU A 277 8.01 -14.77 0.95
CA LEU A 277 9.06 -14.40 0.02
C LEU A 277 10.44 -14.57 0.63
N TYR A 278 11.41 -15.06 -0.14
CA TYR A 278 12.81 -15.05 0.27
C TYR A 278 13.37 -13.62 0.26
N GLN A 279 14.46 -13.38 1.00
CA GLN A 279 15.11 -12.05 1.06
C GLN A 279 15.33 -11.42 -0.33
N HIS A 280 15.87 -12.18 -1.29
CA HIS A 280 16.10 -11.65 -2.64
C HIS A 280 14.80 -11.28 -3.38
N GLU A 281 13.72 -12.07 -3.22
CA GLU A 281 12.40 -11.75 -3.78
C GLU A 281 11.81 -10.49 -3.12
N VAL A 282 12.09 -10.26 -1.83
CA VAL A 282 11.71 -9.05 -1.11
C VAL A 282 12.48 -7.83 -1.61
N ASP A 283 13.78 -7.96 -1.82
CA ASP A 283 14.61 -6.87 -2.36
C ASP A 283 14.16 -6.50 -3.77
N GLU A 284 13.87 -7.50 -4.60
CA GLU A 284 13.33 -7.34 -5.95
C GLU A 284 11.94 -6.69 -5.95
N LEU A 285 11.06 -7.13 -5.04
CA LEU A 285 9.75 -6.52 -4.82
C LEU A 285 9.88 -5.05 -4.42
N GLY A 286 10.82 -4.73 -3.52
CA GLY A 286 11.12 -3.36 -3.09
C GLY A 286 11.44 -2.45 -4.27
N VAL A 287 12.33 -2.87 -5.17
CA VAL A 287 12.69 -2.12 -6.38
C VAL A 287 11.48 -1.89 -7.29
N VAL A 288 10.68 -2.94 -7.53
CA VAL A 288 9.50 -2.86 -8.38
C VAL A 288 8.44 -1.92 -7.79
N VAL A 289 8.15 -2.08 -6.50
CA VAL A 289 7.17 -1.27 -5.77
C VAL A 289 7.61 0.19 -5.70
N ASP A 290 8.87 0.48 -5.39
CA ASP A 290 9.38 1.86 -5.30
C ASP A 290 9.30 2.56 -6.67
N THR A 291 9.66 1.85 -7.75
CA THR A 291 9.56 2.38 -9.11
C THR A 291 8.12 2.68 -9.49
N PHE A 292 7.20 1.77 -9.14
CA PHE A 292 5.77 1.93 -9.41
C PHE A 292 5.17 3.10 -8.62
N ILE A 293 5.33 3.11 -7.30
CA ILE A 293 4.65 4.07 -6.43
C ILE A 293 5.10 5.50 -6.71
N LYS A 294 6.38 5.73 -7.06
CA LYS A 294 6.86 7.04 -7.49
C LYS A 294 6.11 7.55 -8.72
N LYS A 295 5.94 6.72 -9.74
CA LYS A 295 5.20 7.09 -10.96
C LYS A 295 3.71 7.26 -10.69
N TYR A 296 3.14 6.39 -9.85
CA TYR A 296 1.74 6.43 -9.47
C TYR A 296 1.38 7.73 -8.73
N VAL A 297 2.18 8.09 -7.72
CA VAL A 297 1.99 9.32 -6.94
C VAL A 297 2.30 10.56 -7.77
N ALA A 298 3.28 10.52 -8.68
CA ALA A 298 3.54 11.63 -9.60
C ALA A 298 2.31 11.93 -10.48
N LYS A 299 1.64 10.91 -11.04
CA LYS A 299 0.40 11.10 -11.84
C LYS A 299 -0.72 11.77 -11.04
N ILE A 300 -0.93 11.32 -9.79
CA ILE A 300 -1.93 11.93 -8.90
C ILE A 300 -1.55 13.38 -8.59
N THR A 301 -0.29 13.59 -8.19
CA THR A 301 0.22 14.91 -7.80
C THR A 301 0.13 15.90 -8.96
N ASP A 302 0.48 15.50 -10.18
CA ASP A 302 0.41 16.35 -11.36
C ASP A 302 -1.04 16.69 -11.74
N PHE A 303 -1.95 15.72 -11.69
CA PHE A 303 -3.40 15.97 -11.87
C PHE A 303 -3.91 17.02 -10.86
N LEU A 304 -3.48 16.93 -9.60
CA LEU A 304 -3.89 17.87 -8.55
C LEU A 304 -3.24 19.25 -8.71
N LYS A 305 -2.05 19.33 -9.32
CA LYS A 305 -1.40 20.60 -9.65
C LYS A 305 -2.22 21.32 -10.70
N ASP A 306 -2.65 20.59 -11.73
CA ASP A 306 -3.50 21.12 -12.80
C ASP A 306 -4.85 21.62 -12.25
N LEU A 307 -5.40 20.93 -11.24
CA LEU A 307 -6.63 21.34 -10.56
C LEU A 307 -6.44 22.46 -9.51
N GLN A 308 -5.21 22.88 -9.23
CA GLN A 308 -4.86 23.79 -8.12
C GLN A 308 -5.55 23.39 -6.79
N SER A 309 -5.72 22.08 -6.59
CA SER A 309 -6.56 21.53 -5.51
C SER A 309 -5.80 21.27 -4.23
N PHE A 310 -4.48 21.45 -4.26
CA PHE A 310 -3.58 21.36 -3.11
C PHE A 310 -4.13 22.14 -1.90
N ALA A 311 -4.76 23.29 -2.12
CA ALA A 311 -5.31 24.11 -1.05
C ALA A 311 -6.54 23.51 -0.32
N PHE A 312 -7.05 22.36 -0.75
CA PHE A 312 -8.36 21.83 -0.38
C PHE A 312 -8.29 20.37 0.06
N GLU A 313 -9.21 19.98 0.95
CA GLU A 313 -9.33 18.59 1.40
C GLU A 313 -10.04 17.75 0.33
N PRO A 314 -9.47 16.59 -0.07
CA PRO A 314 -10.20 15.58 -0.82
C PRO A 314 -11.44 15.14 -0.03
N TYR A 315 -12.61 15.15 -0.67
CA TYR A 315 -13.87 14.80 -0.03
C TYR A 315 -13.99 13.27 0.06
N TYR A 316 -13.94 12.74 1.29
CA TYR A 316 -13.90 11.30 1.57
C TYR A 316 -12.74 10.55 0.88
N GLY A 317 -11.57 11.20 0.81
CA GLY A 317 -10.37 10.60 0.21
C GLY A 317 -10.40 10.48 -1.31
N ASP A 318 -11.41 11.07 -1.97
CA ASP A 318 -11.53 11.10 -3.43
C ASP A 318 -10.72 12.28 -4.01
N TYR A 319 -9.65 11.98 -4.74
CA TYR A 319 -8.77 12.99 -5.37
C TYR A 319 -9.45 13.77 -6.52
N ARG A 320 -10.72 13.50 -6.82
CA ARG A 320 -11.54 14.18 -7.85
C ARG A 320 -12.62 15.07 -7.25
N ARG A 321 -12.81 15.00 -5.93
CA ARG A 321 -13.83 15.76 -5.21
C ARG A 321 -13.17 16.57 -4.14
N PHE A 322 -13.39 17.87 -4.11
CA PHE A 322 -12.73 18.76 -3.17
C PHE A 322 -13.75 19.54 -2.36
N LYS A 323 -13.63 19.47 -1.04
CA LYS A 323 -14.42 20.30 -0.14
C LYS A 323 -13.92 21.74 -0.23
N LEU A 324 -14.71 22.62 -0.85
CA LEU A 324 -14.40 24.04 -0.98
C LEU A 324 -14.65 24.79 0.33
N MET A 325 -15.77 24.47 0.99
CA MET A 325 -16.24 25.18 2.18
C MET A 325 -17.32 24.41 2.93
N GLN A 326 -17.61 24.86 4.16
CA GLN A 326 -18.77 24.42 4.93
C GLN A 326 -19.65 25.61 5.27
N LEU A 327 -20.96 25.50 5.00
CA LEU A 327 -21.95 26.52 5.29
C LEU A 327 -22.98 26.01 6.29
N ASP A 328 -23.60 26.92 7.03
CA ASP A 328 -24.83 26.54 7.73
C ASP A 328 -25.97 26.34 6.72
N VAL A 329 -26.98 25.55 7.13
CA VAL A 329 -28.11 25.21 6.27
C VAL A 329 -28.82 26.47 5.79
N GLU A 330 -29.07 27.44 6.68
CA GLU A 330 -29.80 28.67 6.32
C GLU A 330 -29.09 29.47 5.21
N MET A 331 -27.75 29.57 5.28
CA MET A 331 -26.95 30.24 4.26
C MET A 331 -26.99 29.48 2.94
N TRP A 332 -26.84 28.16 2.97
CA TRP A 332 -26.93 27.34 1.76
C TRP A 332 -28.29 27.49 1.07
N GLU A 333 -29.39 27.48 1.84
CA GLU A 333 -30.73 27.72 1.31
C GLU A 333 -30.85 29.09 0.61
N LYS A 334 -30.34 30.16 1.23
CA LYS A 334 -30.32 31.49 0.62
C LYS A 334 -29.53 31.54 -0.68
N VAL A 335 -28.40 30.82 -0.74
CA VAL A 335 -27.59 30.69 -1.95
C VAL A 335 -28.39 29.96 -3.03
N ARG A 336 -29.03 28.82 -2.71
CA ARG A 336 -29.85 28.06 -3.67
C ARG A 336 -31.01 28.89 -4.23
N GLU A 337 -31.75 29.60 -3.38
CA GLU A 337 -32.84 30.49 -3.80
C GLU A 337 -32.35 31.61 -4.73
N HIS A 338 -31.18 32.19 -4.42
CA HIS A 338 -30.56 33.18 -5.28
C HIS A 338 -30.20 32.58 -6.63
N VAL A 339 -29.47 31.46 -6.66
CA VAL A 339 -29.08 30.77 -7.90
C VAL A 339 -30.29 30.49 -8.77
N GLN A 340 -31.35 29.89 -8.22
CA GLN A 340 -32.57 29.56 -8.95
C GLN A 340 -33.25 30.78 -9.60
N LYS A 341 -33.22 31.93 -8.92
CA LYS A 341 -33.79 33.19 -9.43
C LYS A 341 -32.99 33.75 -10.62
N TYR A 342 -31.69 33.48 -10.69
CA TYR A 342 -30.77 34.05 -11.68
C TYR A 342 -30.21 33.02 -12.69
N GLN A 343 -30.86 31.84 -12.83
CA GLN A 343 -30.55 30.85 -13.87
C GLN A 343 -30.74 31.39 -15.30
N THR A 344 -30.12 30.75 -16.29
CA THR A 344 -30.17 31.03 -17.75
C THR A 344 -31.54 31.41 -18.31
N ASN A 345 -32.64 30.91 -17.72
CA ASN A 345 -34.00 31.21 -18.16
C ASN A 345 -34.54 32.58 -17.67
N ASN A 346 -33.87 33.22 -16.71
CA ASN A 346 -34.31 34.44 -16.02
C ASN A 346 -33.22 35.53 -15.86
N GLY A 347 -31.94 35.22 -16.11
CA GLY A 347 -30.79 36.12 -15.91
C GLY A 347 -30.21 36.69 -17.22
N ALA A 348 -29.56 37.84 -17.14
CA ALA A 348 -28.72 38.39 -18.21
C ALA A 348 -27.23 38.25 -17.82
N TYR A 349 -26.34 38.00 -18.79
CA TYR A 349 -24.87 37.94 -18.61
C TYR A 349 -24.25 39.30 -18.19
N GLU A 350 -25.02 40.23 -17.61
CA GLU A 350 -24.56 41.59 -17.27
C GLU A 350 -23.55 41.60 -16.10
N ASN A 351 -23.52 40.53 -15.30
CA ASN A 351 -22.57 40.34 -14.19
C ASN A 351 -21.36 39.46 -14.55
N GLY A 352 -21.25 38.99 -15.81
CA GLY A 352 -20.12 38.18 -16.29
C GLY A 352 -20.23 36.66 -16.06
N TYR A 353 -21.37 36.16 -15.59
CA TYR A 353 -21.62 34.72 -15.40
C TYR A 353 -23.12 34.40 -15.41
N ILE A 354 -23.50 33.17 -15.74
CA ILE A 354 -24.90 32.68 -15.70
C ILE A 354 -24.97 31.37 -14.93
N PHE A 355 -26.01 31.17 -14.09
CA PHE A 355 -26.16 29.90 -13.39
C PHE A 355 -26.81 28.82 -14.26
N SER A 356 -26.23 27.62 -14.22
CA SER A 356 -26.70 26.44 -14.96
C SER A 356 -28.05 25.96 -14.40
N PRO A 357 -29.00 25.55 -15.27
CA PRO A 357 -30.36 25.19 -14.85
C PRO A 357 -30.44 23.71 -14.44
N TYR A 358 -29.80 23.36 -13.33
CA TYR A 358 -29.81 21.99 -12.81
C TYR A 358 -31.19 21.57 -12.28
N ALA A 359 -31.54 20.29 -12.53
CA ALA A 359 -32.76 19.70 -12.00
C ALA A 359 -32.67 19.42 -10.49
N ASP A 360 -31.47 19.09 -10.01
CA ASP A 360 -31.19 18.96 -8.58
C ASP A 360 -30.84 20.34 -8.01
N PRO A 361 -31.64 20.89 -7.06
CA PRO A 361 -31.36 22.19 -6.46
C PRO A 361 -30.09 22.21 -5.61
N ASN A 362 -29.56 21.04 -5.20
CA ASN A 362 -28.28 20.97 -4.47
C ASN A 362 -27.05 21.11 -5.36
N GLN A 363 -27.23 21.09 -6.68
CA GLN A 363 -26.17 21.33 -7.62
C GLN A 363 -26.20 22.78 -8.09
N ILE A 364 -25.04 23.45 -8.03
CA ILE A 364 -24.85 24.80 -8.51
C ILE A 364 -23.74 24.76 -9.55
N GLY A 365 -24.04 25.16 -10.77
CA GLY A 365 -23.04 25.38 -11.80
C GLY A 365 -23.12 26.78 -12.37
N VAL A 366 -22.04 27.17 -13.03
CA VAL A 366 -21.94 28.43 -13.74
C VAL A 366 -21.53 28.15 -15.17
N ASP A 367 -22.23 28.77 -16.11
CA ASP A 367 -21.94 28.74 -17.53
C ASP A 367 -21.32 30.07 -17.99
N ASP A 368 -20.51 30.00 -19.03
CA ASP A 368 -20.01 31.17 -19.75
C ASP A 368 -21.07 31.79 -20.69
N ASP A 369 -20.68 32.83 -21.44
CA ASP A 369 -21.57 33.53 -22.36
C ASP A 369 -22.05 32.68 -23.54
N GLN A 370 -21.42 31.53 -23.78
CA GLN A 370 -21.75 30.56 -24.82
C GLN A 370 -22.56 29.37 -24.27
N GLY A 371 -22.87 29.36 -22.96
CA GLY A 371 -23.59 28.27 -22.32
C GLY A 371 -22.72 27.03 -22.06
N ARG A 372 -21.40 27.18 -22.04
CA ARG A 372 -20.47 26.11 -21.64
C ARG A 372 -20.25 26.18 -20.14
N GLU A 373 -20.37 25.04 -19.47
CA GLU A 373 -20.19 24.98 -18.02
C GLU A 373 -18.72 25.25 -17.64
N LEU A 374 -18.51 26.27 -16.81
CA LEU A 374 -17.24 26.63 -16.21
C LEU A 374 -16.91 25.72 -15.02
N PHE A 375 -17.89 25.45 -14.16
CA PHE A 375 -17.75 24.50 -13.04
C PHE A 375 -19.13 24.04 -12.53
N SER A 376 -19.12 22.94 -11.77
CA SER A 376 -20.25 22.53 -10.93
C SER A 376 -19.80 22.20 -9.51
N VAL A 377 -20.65 22.49 -8.53
CA VAL A 377 -20.48 22.08 -7.13
C VAL A 377 -21.76 21.44 -6.61
N TYR A 378 -21.61 20.56 -5.62
CA TYR A 378 -22.71 19.88 -4.96
C TYR A 378 -22.73 20.19 -3.45
N GLY A 379 -23.92 20.44 -2.90
CA GLY A 379 -24.12 20.65 -1.47
C GLY A 379 -24.52 19.37 -0.74
N TYR A 380 -23.66 18.86 0.13
CA TYR A 380 -23.90 17.66 0.93
C TYR A 380 -24.27 18.03 2.37
N TYR A 381 -25.51 17.71 2.78
CA TYR A 381 -25.96 17.91 4.15
C TYR A 381 -25.35 16.85 5.09
N LYS A 382 -24.69 17.30 6.15
CA LYS A 382 -24.13 16.41 7.19
C LYS A 382 -24.28 17.02 8.59
N LYS A 383 -24.05 16.21 9.61
CA LYS A 383 -23.87 16.72 10.98
C LYS A 383 -22.52 17.41 11.09
N SER A 384 -22.47 18.52 11.82
CA SER A 384 -21.22 19.23 12.09
C SER A 384 -20.31 18.38 12.97
N ASP A 385 -19.05 18.27 12.59
CA ASP A 385 -18.02 17.57 13.37
C ASP A 385 -17.65 18.34 14.65
N MET A 386 -17.98 19.64 14.71
CA MET A 386 -17.72 20.52 15.86
C MET A 386 -18.92 20.62 16.81
N ASP A 387 -20.13 20.44 16.28
CA ASP A 387 -21.39 20.52 17.03
C ASP A 387 -22.35 19.46 16.49
N LEU A 388 -22.37 18.31 17.16
CA LEU A 388 -23.10 17.12 16.72
C LEU A 388 -24.63 17.32 16.63
N GLU A 389 -25.17 18.39 17.23
CA GLU A 389 -26.58 18.75 17.15
C GLU A 389 -26.90 19.64 15.94
N LYS A 390 -25.89 20.24 15.32
CA LYS A 390 -26.04 21.17 14.19
C LYS A 390 -25.88 20.45 12.85
N LEU A 391 -26.81 20.73 11.92
CA LEU A 391 -26.65 20.38 10.50
C LEU A 391 -25.90 21.48 9.76
N VAL A 392 -25.01 21.05 8.87
CA VAL A 392 -24.19 21.90 7.99
C VAL A 392 -24.20 21.33 6.59
N VAL A 393 -23.77 22.12 5.62
CA VAL A 393 -23.64 21.74 4.22
C VAL A 393 -22.19 21.85 3.80
N ASP A 394 -21.60 20.73 3.40
CA ASP A 394 -20.30 20.72 2.75
C ASP A 394 -20.51 21.02 1.26
N VAL A 395 -19.89 22.10 0.78
CA VAL A 395 -19.92 22.49 -0.65
C VAL A 395 -18.70 21.85 -1.31
N VAL A 396 -18.96 20.93 -2.23
CA VAL A 396 -17.95 20.07 -2.82
C VAL A 396 -17.86 20.34 -4.32
N TRP A 397 -16.66 20.65 -4.78
CA TRP A 397 -16.32 20.71 -6.19
C TRP A 397 -16.09 19.30 -6.71
N GLU A 398 -16.65 18.98 -7.88
CA GLU A 398 -16.53 17.66 -8.50
C GLU A 398 -15.89 17.80 -9.87
N TYR A 399 -14.82 17.02 -10.12
CA TYR A 399 -14.16 16.99 -11.41
C TYR A 399 -15.11 16.47 -12.49
N ILE A 400 -15.22 17.21 -13.59
CA ILE A 400 -16.00 16.84 -14.76
C ILE A 400 -15.04 16.39 -15.87
N ASP A 401 -15.23 15.18 -16.40
CA ASP A 401 -14.42 14.68 -17.51
C ASP A 401 -14.94 15.21 -18.86
N TYR A 402 -14.25 16.21 -19.39
CA TYR A 402 -14.61 16.88 -20.63
C TYR A 402 -14.23 16.11 -21.91
N SER A 403 -13.59 14.94 -21.81
CA SER A 403 -13.23 14.11 -22.98
C SER A 403 -14.44 13.66 -23.80
N THR A 404 -15.64 13.68 -23.20
CA THR A 404 -16.91 13.32 -23.86
C THR A 404 -17.76 14.53 -24.29
N SER A 405 -17.42 15.76 -23.88
CA SER A 405 -18.28 16.95 -24.06
C SER A 405 -17.80 17.93 -25.14
N GLY A 406 -16.64 17.69 -25.77
CA GLY A 406 -16.14 18.52 -26.87
C GLY A 406 -15.70 19.92 -26.45
N ILE A 407 -15.48 20.14 -25.15
CA ILE A 407 -14.98 21.39 -24.57
C ILE A 407 -13.44 21.35 -24.56
N GLU A 408 -12.78 22.40 -25.07
CA GLU A 408 -11.33 22.49 -25.06
C GLU A 408 -10.78 22.65 -23.63
N ALA A 409 -9.73 21.89 -23.31
CA ALA A 409 -9.01 22.01 -22.04
C ALA A 409 -8.50 23.45 -21.85
N GLY A 410 -8.93 24.12 -20.77
CA GLY A 410 -8.52 25.49 -20.42
C GLY A 410 -9.65 26.51 -20.31
N GLN A 411 -10.92 26.13 -20.52
CA GLN A 411 -12.08 27.01 -20.33
C GLN A 411 -12.82 26.82 -19.00
N THR A 412 -12.43 25.86 -18.17
CA THR A 412 -13.15 25.48 -16.95
C THR A 412 -12.41 25.94 -15.71
N TYR A 413 -13.16 26.27 -14.66
CA TYR A 413 -12.60 26.72 -13.38
C TYR A 413 -12.08 25.50 -12.63
N ASN A 414 -10.83 25.57 -12.22
CA ASN A 414 -10.24 24.60 -11.30
C ASN A 414 -10.80 24.79 -9.88
N VAL A 415 -10.28 24.05 -8.90
CA VAL A 415 -10.79 24.08 -7.51
C VAL A 415 -10.57 25.47 -6.89
N ALA A 416 -9.40 26.07 -7.11
CA ALA A 416 -9.06 27.39 -6.59
C ALA A 416 -9.87 28.52 -7.26
N ASP A 417 -10.07 28.44 -8.57
CA ASP A 417 -10.88 29.41 -9.32
C ASP A 417 -12.36 29.35 -8.90
N THR A 418 -12.89 28.14 -8.72
CA THR A 418 -14.27 27.94 -8.25
C THR A 418 -14.44 28.49 -6.83
N TYR A 419 -13.49 28.22 -5.95
CA TYR A 419 -13.47 28.82 -4.62
C TYR A 419 -13.43 30.35 -4.66
N ALA A 420 -12.55 30.92 -5.49
CA ALA A 420 -12.41 32.36 -5.64
C ALA A 420 -13.71 33.00 -6.12
N PHE A 421 -14.43 32.37 -7.05
CA PHE A 421 -15.76 32.79 -7.47
C PHE A 421 -16.75 32.84 -6.29
N PHE A 422 -16.82 31.77 -5.50
CA PHE A 422 -17.72 31.74 -4.34
C PHE A 422 -17.42 32.87 -3.35
N ILE A 423 -16.14 33.10 -3.03
CA ILE A 423 -15.73 34.05 -1.99
C ILE A 423 -15.80 35.50 -2.46
N ASN A 424 -15.46 35.77 -3.72
CA ASN A 424 -15.34 37.14 -4.23
C ASN A 424 -16.62 37.63 -4.92
N GLU A 425 -17.38 36.75 -5.56
CA GLU A 425 -18.52 37.13 -6.40
C GLU A 425 -19.86 36.72 -5.78
N LEU A 426 -19.98 35.49 -5.27
CA LEU A 426 -21.27 34.93 -4.82
C LEU A 426 -21.62 35.29 -3.37
N LEU A 427 -20.81 34.84 -2.41
CA LEU A 427 -21.08 34.95 -0.97
C LEU A 427 -21.15 36.39 -0.43
N PRO A 428 -20.40 37.38 -0.95
CA PRO A 428 -20.49 38.76 -0.50
C PRO A 428 -21.92 39.33 -0.58
N ASN A 429 -22.78 38.80 -1.45
CA ASN A 429 -24.18 39.19 -1.55
C ASN A 429 -25.02 38.84 -0.30
N PHE A 430 -24.55 37.92 0.54
CA PHE A 430 -25.27 37.43 1.72
C PHE A 430 -24.60 37.85 3.04
N PHE A 431 -23.32 38.19 3.03
CA PHE A 431 -22.56 38.63 4.20
C PHE A 431 -22.45 40.16 4.29
N THR A 432 -23.57 40.85 4.49
CA THR A 432 -23.59 42.30 4.72
C THR A 432 -23.75 42.63 6.21
N ASN A 433 -22.84 43.41 6.78
CA ASN A 433 -22.96 43.93 8.14
C ASN A 433 -23.67 45.28 8.14
N GLU A 434 -24.67 45.44 8.99
CA GLU A 434 -25.29 46.74 9.24
C GLU A 434 -24.41 47.58 10.16
N GLN A 435 -23.80 48.64 9.63
CA GLN A 435 -23.04 49.61 10.43
C GLN A 435 -23.78 50.95 10.50
N THR A 436 -23.85 51.51 11.69
CA THR A 436 -24.42 52.85 11.88
C THR A 436 -23.30 53.89 11.81
N ILE A 437 -23.21 54.61 10.69
CA ILE A 437 -22.23 55.69 10.52
C ILE A 437 -22.85 57.07 10.78
N LYS A 438 -22.04 57.95 11.37
CA LYS A 438 -22.40 59.35 11.62
C LYS A 438 -22.17 60.16 10.36
N LYS A 439 -23.23 60.48 9.61
CA LYS A 439 -23.16 61.35 8.44
C LYS A 439 -23.39 62.81 8.85
N ARG A 440 -22.37 63.65 8.71
CA ARG A 440 -22.46 65.11 8.97
C ARG A 440 -23.20 65.79 7.82
N LYS A 441 -24.26 66.54 8.14
CA LYS A 441 -24.80 67.61 7.27
C LYS A 441 -24.53 68.97 7.95
N LEU A 442 -24.60 70.05 7.16
CA LEU A 442 -24.16 71.41 7.51
C LEU A 442 -24.50 71.90 8.92
N PHE A 443 -25.56 71.40 9.59
CA PHE A 443 -25.90 71.78 10.96
C PHE A 443 -26.33 70.63 11.91
N ARG A 444 -26.29 69.35 11.49
CA ARG A 444 -26.60 68.18 12.36
C ARG A 444 -25.91 66.90 11.89
N THR A 445 -25.59 66.03 12.85
CA THR A 445 -25.06 64.68 12.60
C THR A 445 -26.22 63.69 12.62
N LYS A 446 -26.49 62.99 11.51
CA LYS A 446 -27.51 61.94 11.44
C LYS A 446 -26.81 60.58 11.47
N LEU A 447 -27.29 59.68 12.34
CA LEU A 447 -26.91 58.27 12.30
C LEU A 447 -27.62 57.63 11.11
N VAL A 448 -26.85 57.06 10.18
CA VAL A 448 -27.36 56.37 9.00
C VAL A 448 -26.87 54.93 9.07
N LYS A 449 -27.79 53.98 8.99
CA LYS A 449 -27.50 52.57 8.79
C LYS A 449 -26.99 52.38 7.35
N VAL A 450 -25.78 51.88 7.23
CA VAL A 450 -25.14 51.57 5.96
C VAL A 450 -24.72 50.11 6.01
N TYR A 451 -25.06 49.38 4.97
CA TYR A 451 -24.69 47.98 4.82
C TYR A 451 -23.30 47.94 4.20
N LYS A 452 -22.35 47.34 4.92
CA LYS A 452 -20.99 47.12 4.44
C LYS A 452 -20.84 45.62 4.17
N THR A 453 -20.49 45.28 2.95
CA THR A 453 -20.08 43.93 2.56
C THR A 453 -18.88 43.51 3.39
N GLN A 454 -18.92 42.32 3.99
CA GLN A 454 -17.78 41.75 4.70
C GLN A 454 -16.62 41.55 3.72
N THR A 455 -15.41 41.74 4.23
CA THR A 455 -14.17 41.48 3.50
C THR A 455 -13.98 39.97 3.30
N LYS A 456 -13.15 39.61 2.31
CA LYS A 456 -12.77 38.21 2.04
C LYS A 456 -12.31 37.51 3.32
N GLU A 457 -11.43 38.14 4.08
CA GLU A 457 -10.87 37.57 5.31
C GLU A 457 -11.93 37.38 6.42
N GLU A 458 -12.96 38.24 6.47
CA GLU A 458 -14.08 38.11 7.41
C GLU A 458 -15.02 36.96 7.03
N ILE A 459 -15.23 36.75 5.73
CA ILE A 459 -16.05 35.65 5.17
C ILE A 459 -15.30 34.32 5.38
N GLU A 460 -14.02 34.26 5.02
CA GLU A 460 -13.16 33.07 5.18
C GLU A 460 -13.08 32.61 6.63
N LYS A 461 -12.93 33.53 7.60
CA LYS A 461 -12.92 33.18 9.05
C LYS A 461 -14.20 32.51 9.55
N LYS A 462 -15.33 32.73 8.89
CA LYS A 462 -16.63 32.14 9.28
C LYS A 462 -16.89 30.80 8.62
N ILE A 463 -16.32 30.59 7.43
CA ILE A 463 -16.65 29.51 6.53
C ILE A 463 -15.56 28.43 6.51
N PHE A 464 -14.32 28.82 6.82
CA PHE A 464 -13.17 27.94 6.74
C PHE A 464 -12.84 27.31 8.09
N ILE A 465 -12.75 25.99 8.09
CA ILE A 465 -12.11 25.23 9.17
C ILE A 465 -10.61 25.18 8.82
N PRO A 466 -9.68 25.65 9.67
CA PRO A 466 -8.29 26.01 9.30
C PRO A 466 -7.34 24.93 8.75
N LYS A 467 -7.79 23.73 8.37
CA LYS A 467 -6.87 22.58 8.22
C LYS A 467 -6.38 22.25 6.82
N TYR A 468 -6.61 23.08 5.80
CA TYR A 468 -6.68 22.50 4.44
C TYR A 468 -5.71 22.95 3.36
N LYS A 469 -4.83 23.93 3.56
CA LYS A 469 -3.97 24.36 2.45
C LYS A 469 -2.68 23.54 2.30
N LEU A 470 -2.53 22.76 1.22
CA LEU A 470 -1.21 22.34 0.70
C LEU A 470 -0.67 23.57 -0.03
N THR A 471 0.11 24.41 0.66
CA THR A 471 0.74 25.56 0.02
C THR A 471 1.96 25.05 -0.74
N GLN A 472 1.92 25.11 -2.07
CA GLN A 472 3.18 25.10 -2.83
C GLN A 472 4.01 26.33 -2.48
N TYR A 473 3.38 27.46 -2.14
CA TYR A 473 3.98 28.58 -1.45
C TYR A 473 2.89 29.28 -0.60
N PRO A 474 3.21 29.81 0.59
CA PRO A 474 2.30 30.69 1.31
C PRO A 474 1.88 31.85 0.39
N ASN A 475 0.58 32.17 0.31
CA ASN A 475 0.07 33.24 -0.58
C ASN A 475 0.33 34.66 -0.03
N GLY A 476 1.48 34.82 0.62
CA GLY A 476 1.86 35.99 1.41
C GLY A 476 2.51 35.57 2.73
N ASN A 477 3.42 36.39 3.24
CA ASN A 477 4.21 36.01 4.42
C ASN A 477 3.41 36.02 5.74
N ALA A 478 2.12 36.37 5.68
CA ALA A 478 1.14 36.15 6.74
C ALA A 478 0.96 34.67 7.10
N GLU A 479 1.19 33.76 6.14
CA GLU A 479 1.09 32.29 6.26
C GLU A 479 2.47 31.64 6.51
N LEU A 480 3.55 32.41 6.60
CA LEU A 480 4.92 31.89 6.70
C LEU A 480 5.18 31.17 8.04
N ALA A 481 4.67 31.71 9.15
CA ALA A 481 4.80 31.07 10.45
C ALA A 481 4.09 29.70 10.48
N GLU A 482 2.89 29.62 9.90
CA GLU A 482 2.14 28.37 9.80
C GLU A 482 2.89 27.34 8.96
N THR A 483 3.54 27.77 7.88
CA THR A 483 4.39 26.91 7.04
C THR A 483 5.51 26.28 7.87
N PHE A 484 6.27 27.07 8.63
CA PHE A 484 7.34 26.51 9.48
C PHE A 484 6.81 25.57 10.57
N ARG A 485 5.65 25.87 11.15
CA ARG A 485 5.00 24.97 12.11
C ARG A 485 4.68 23.62 11.47
N TYR A 486 4.09 23.63 10.28
CA TYR A 486 3.74 22.40 9.55
C TYR A 486 4.98 21.60 9.15
N LEU A 487 6.03 22.24 8.66
CA LEU A 487 7.30 21.58 8.34
C LEU A 487 7.96 20.99 9.59
N SER A 488 7.91 21.70 10.72
CA SER A 488 8.35 21.15 12.01
C SER A 488 7.57 19.91 12.39
N ASP A 489 6.23 19.91 12.30
CA ASP A 489 5.41 18.75 12.64
C ASP A 489 5.68 17.57 11.69
N TYR A 490 5.92 17.82 10.41
CA TYR A 490 6.34 16.82 9.44
C TYR A 490 7.70 16.21 9.79
N LEU A 491 8.70 17.04 10.09
CA LEU A 491 10.05 16.58 10.43
C LEU A 491 10.11 15.79 11.73
N LYS A 492 9.23 16.06 12.72
CA LYS A 492 9.10 15.20 13.92
C LYS A 492 8.66 13.78 13.59
N ALA A 493 7.90 13.61 12.50
CA ALA A 493 7.45 12.30 12.05
C ALA A 493 8.49 11.58 11.18
N GLN A 494 9.56 12.28 10.77
CA GLN A 494 10.71 11.69 10.09
C GLN A 494 11.76 11.26 11.11
N GLU A 495 12.39 10.11 10.91
CA GLU A 495 13.49 9.66 11.76
C GLU A 495 14.75 10.48 11.46
N PHE A 496 15.06 10.66 10.18
CA PHE A 496 16.19 11.44 9.69
C PHE A 496 15.83 12.22 8.42
N TYR A 497 16.46 13.38 8.23
CA TYR A 497 16.32 14.17 6.99
C TYR A 497 17.63 14.92 6.69
N ALA A 498 17.95 15.07 5.40
CA ALA A 498 19.15 15.78 4.96
C ALA A 498 18.80 17.19 4.49
N PHE A 499 19.47 18.20 5.04
CA PHE A 499 19.23 19.60 4.70
C PHE A 499 20.52 20.32 4.37
N ASP A 500 20.55 21.18 3.34
CA ASP A 500 21.69 22.07 3.11
C ASP A 500 21.71 23.17 4.20
N PRO A 501 22.72 23.23 5.08
CA PRO A 501 22.76 24.22 6.15
C PRO A 501 22.84 25.66 5.62
N ILE A 502 23.33 25.86 4.38
CA ILE A 502 23.38 27.17 3.73
C ILE A 502 21.97 27.78 3.58
N ALA A 503 20.95 26.93 3.39
CA ALA A 503 19.57 27.38 3.26
C ALA A 503 19.05 28.14 4.48
N PHE A 504 19.43 27.70 5.68
CA PHE A 504 19.09 28.40 6.91
C PHE A 504 19.82 29.74 7.06
N GLU A 505 21.07 29.82 6.59
CA GLU A 505 21.85 31.07 6.62
C GLU A 505 21.23 32.12 5.69
N ASN A 506 20.90 31.72 4.46
CA ASN A 506 20.23 32.57 3.48
C ASN A 506 18.86 33.05 3.98
N LEU A 507 18.09 32.16 4.62
CA LEU A 507 16.80 32.51 5.23
C LEU A 507 16.96 33.56 6.35
N LEU A 508 17.96 33.40 7.22
CA LEU A 508 18.24 34.35 8.30
C LEU A 508 18.71 35.71 7.78
N GLU A 509 19.48 35.74 6.69
CA GLU A 509 19.83 37.00 6.01
C GLU A 509 18.58 37.68 5.42
N GLY A 510 17.67 36.89 4.84
CA GLY A 510 16.35 37.35 4.43
C GLY A 510 15.59 38.01 5.59
N PHE A 511 15.56 37.37 6.76
CA PHE A 511 14.91 37.93 7.95
C PHE A 511 15.54 39.24 8.41
N ASP A 512 16.87 39.34 8.43
CA ASP A 512 17.55 40.59 8.81
C ASP A 512 17.13 41.78 7.94
N ASN A 513 16.97 41.54 6.64
CA ASN A 513 16.58 42.57 5.68
C ASN A 513 15.13 43.03 5.91
N LEU A 514 14.23 42.11 6.20
CA LEU A 514 12.81 42.39 6.40
C LEU A 514 12.53 43.05 7.74
N LEU A 515 13.20 42.60 8.79
CA LEU A 515 13.02 43.10 10.14
C LEU A 515 13.75 44.42 10.40
N ARG A 516 14.63 44.85 9.49
CA ARG A 516 15.49 46.04 9.66
C ARG A 516 14.72 47.29 10.10
N ALA A 517 13.58 47.57 9.47
CA ALA A 517 12.78 48.76 9.78
C ALA A 517 12.11 48.65 11.15
N GLU A 518 11.55 47.49 11.48
CA GLU A 518 10.88 47.25 12.77
C GLU A 518 11.89 47.24 13.93
N LEU A 519 13.05 46.62 13.75
CA LEU A 519 14.13 46.60 14.73
C LEU A 519 14.77 47.98 14.94
N ALA A 520 14.80 48.84 13.92
CA ALA A 520 15.32 50.20 14.05
C ALA A 520 14.42 51.10 14.91
N ILE A 521 13.11 50.87 14.87
CA ILE A 521 12.10 51.63 15.63
C ILE A 521 11.81 50.95 16.98
N GLY A 522 12.04 49.63 17.06
CA GLY A 522 11.91 48.84 18.27
C GLY A 522 12.91 49.22 19.36
N GLY A 523 12.50 49.00 20.61
CA GLY A 523 13.37 49.18 21.78
C GLY A 523 14.44 48.11 21.88
N GLU A 524 15.40 48.32 22.79
CA GLU A 524 16.56 47.44 22.97
C GLU A 524 16.19 46.01 23.38
N SER A 525 15.04 45.83 24.03
CA SER A 525 14.47 44.52 24.33
C SER A 525 14.13 43.71 23.08
N SER A 526 13.52 44.34 22.06
CA SER A 526 13.13 43.66 20.81
C SER A 526 14.37 43.27 19.99
N LYS A 527 15.37 44.16 19.92
CA LYS A 527 16.64 43.85 19.25
C LYS A 527 17.37 42.70 19.93
N SER A 528 17.45 42.72 21.26
CA SER A 528 18.11 41.67 22.05
C SER A 528 17.40 40.32 21.87
N TRP A 529 16.07 40.31 21.87
CA TRP A 529 15.29 39.10 21.66
C TRP A 529 15.53 38.46 20.28
N TYR A 530 15.49 39.25 19.21
CA TYR A 530 15.77 38.73 17.87
C TYR A 530 17.21 38.22 17.74
N GLN A 531 18.18 38.97 18.27
CA GLN A 531 19.59 38.58 18.23
C GLN A 531 19.83 37.27 18.99
N GLU A 532 19.23 37.09 20.17
CA GLU A 532 19.30 35.84 20.94
C GLU A 532 18.75 34.66 20.13
N LYS A 533 17.57 34.81 19.51
CA LYS A 533 16.96 33.76 18.68
C LYS A 533 17.77 33.42 17.45
N LYS A 534 18.33 34.43 16.79
CA LYS A 534 19.20 34.25 15.64
C LYS A 534 20.50 33.52 16.01
N GLU A 535 21.14 33.91 17.12
CA GLU A 535 22.36 33.24 17.60
C GLU A 535 22.10 31.78 17.98
N ASP A 536 20.94 31.49 18.54
CA ASP A 536 20.52 30.12 18.84
C ASP A 536 20.33 29.29 17.56
N LEU A 537 19.66 29.82 16.54
CA LEU A 537 19.54 29.17 15.23
C LEU A 537 20.90 28.96 14.54
N LEU A 538 21.81 29.93 14.61
CA LEU A 538 23.16 29.79 14.05
C LEU A 538 24.00 28.72 14.76
N LYS A 539 23.69 28.37 16.01
CA LYS A 539 24.30 27.21 16.68
C LYS A 539 23.77 25.91 16.09
N ASP A 540 22.46 25.82 15.86
CA ASP A 540 21.85 24.65 15.21
C ASP A 540 22.44 24.45 13.80
N VAL A 541 22.56 25.52 13.01
CA VAL A 541 23.18 25.46 11.67
C VAL A 541 24.62 24.98 11.70
N LYS A 542 25.41 25.38 12.72
CA LYS A 542 26.78 24.87 12.89
C LYS A 542 26.79 23.37 13.22
N GLN A 543 25.84 22.89 14.01
CA GLN A 543 25.70 21.46 14.29
C GLN A 543 25.33 20.70 13.02
N LEU A 544 24.40 21.21 12.20
CA LEU A 544 24.05 20.60 10.90
C LEU A 544 25.26 20.45 9.97
N LYS A 545 26.10 21.48 9.90
CA LYS A 545 27.35 21.43 9.10
C LYS A 545 28.29 20.33 9.60
N LEU A 546 28.42 20.17 10.92
CA LEU A 546 29.22 19.10 11.52
C LEU A 546 28.65 17.71 11.24
N ASP A 547 27.34 17.54 11.32
CA ASP A 547 26.68 16.24 11.06
C ASP A 547 26.89 15.82 9.59
N GLN A 548 26.74 16.75 8.65
CA GLN A 548 27.00 16.52 7.23
C GLN A 548 28.46 16.19 6.92
N GLU A 549 29.43 16.87 7.53
CA GLU A 549 30.86 16.56 7.35
C GLU A 549 31.20 15.12 7.77
N ASN A 550 30.38 14.51 8.62
CA ASN A 550 30.54 13.13 9.09
C ASN A 550 29.60 12.13 8.38
N ASP A 551 28.93 12.52 7.28
CA ASP A 551 27.97 11.69 6.52
C ASP A 551 26.80 11.17 7.39
N PHE A 552 26.45 11.90 8.46
CA PHE A 552 25.28 11.58 9.28
C PHE A 552 24.07 12.42 8.85
N PRO A 553 22.93 11.80 8.50
CA PRO A 553 21.71 12.54 8.28
C PRO A 553 21.21 13.10 9.63
N SER A 554 20.64 14.29 9.60
CA SER A 554 20.22 14.98 10.82
C SER A 554 18.94 14.37 11.37
N ASP A 555 18.88 14.27 12.70
CA ASP A 555 17.71 13.79 13.43
C ASP A 555 16.48 14.68 13.16
N GLY A 556 15.33 14.05 12.88
CA GLY A 556 14.10 14.76 12.53
C GLY A 556 13.59 15.68 13.65
N TYR A 557 13.75 15.31 14.92
CA TYR A 557 13.40 16.18 16.05
C TYR A 557 14.30 17.39 16.15
N PHE A 558 15.60 17.22 15.88
CA PHE A 558 16.55 18.34 15.84
C PHE A 558 16.16 19.36 14.75
N LEU A 559 15.87 18.89 13.54
CA LEU A 559 15.41 19.75 12.45
C LEU A 559 14.07 20.40 12.77
N ALA A 560 13.10 19.66 13.32
CA ALA A 560 11.82 20.22 13.73
C ALA A 560 11.95 21.34 14.77
N ASN A 561 12.88 21.21 15.72
CA ASN A 561 13.19 22.27 16.67
C ASN A 561 13.75 23.52 15.99
N THR A 562 14.62 23.35 14.99
CA THR A 562 15.15 24.44 14.16
C THR A 562 14.01 25.21 13.46
N PHE A 563 13.06 24.49 12.85
CA PHE A 563 11.88 25.09 12.22
C PHE A 563 10.94 25.78 13.22
N SER A 564 10.75 25.21 14.41
CA SER A 564 9.95 25.82 15.49
C SER A 564 10.54 27.18 15.95
N LYS A 565 11.87 27.33 15.94
CA LYS A 565 12.53 28.61 16.25
C LYS A 565 12.27 29.65 15.16
N LEU A 566 12.26 29.24 13.88
CA LEU A 566 11.90 30.12 12.75
C LEU A 566 10.44 30.58 12.85
N GLU A 567 9.50 29.67 13.14
CA GLU A 567 8.09 30.00 13.41
C GLU A 567 7.96 31.09 14.48
N ALA A 568 8.71 30.97 15.58
CA ALA A 568 8.64 31.92 16.69
C ALA A 568 9.06 33.33 16.28
N ILE A 569 10.10 33.47 15.44
CA ILE A 569 10.55 34.77 14.92
C ILE A 569 9.45 35.40 14.05
N VAL A 570 8.92 34.64 13.08
CA VAL A 570 7.90 35.16 12.16
C VAL A 570 6.64 35.55 12.91
N SER A 571 6.23 34.75 13.89
CA SER A 571 5.04 35.01 14.71
C SER A 571 5.20 36.26 15.58
N HIS A 572 6.39 36.51 16.12
CA HIS A 572 6.69 37.70 16.92
C HIS A 572 6.64 38.99 16.09
N TYR A 573 7.13 38.94 14.84
CA TYR A 573 7.25 40.10 13.94
C TYR A 573 6.29 40.04 12.75
N LYS A 574 5.09 39.47 12.95
CA LYS A 574 4.13 39.19 11.87
C LYS A 574 3.91 40.38 10.92
N GLY A 575 3.83 41.60 11.47
CA GLY A 575 3.63 42.81 10.67
C GLY A 575 4.74 43.16 9.67
N SER A 576 5.99 42.76 9.94
CA SER A 576 7.11 42.92 8.98
C SER A 576 7.06 41.91 7.85
N PHE A 577 6.38 40.79 8.06
CA PHE A 577 6.18 39.74 7.08
C PHE A 577 4.88 39.99 6.27
N ASP A 578 3.85 40.65 6.82
CA ASP A 578 2.61 40.94 6.09
C ASP A 578 2.80 42.01 4.96
N GLY A 579 3.03 41.60 3.69
CA GLY A 579 2.99 42.54 2.56
C GLY A 579 3.57 42.10 1.20
N LYS A 580 3.09 42.74 0.13
CA LYS A 580 3.42 42.56 -1.32
C LYS A 580 4.91 42.72 -1.72
N ARG A 581 5.82 42.98 -0.77
CA ARG A 581 7.23 43.34 -1.04
C ARG A 581 8.21 42.19 -0.93
N ILE A 582 7.82 41.09 -0.32
CA ILE A 582 8.60 39.86 -0.33
C ILE A 582 8.00 39.07 -1.48
N GLN A 583 8.74 38.92 -2.58
CA GLN A 583 8.29 38.05 -3.66
C GLN A 583 8.00 36.68 -3.03
N GLU A 584 6.75 36.24 -3.13
CA GLU A 584 6.07 35.30 -2.22
C GLU A 584 6.63 33.85 -2.25
N SER A 585 7.84 33.66 -2.78
CA SER A 585 8.55 32.38 -2.87
C SER A 585 10.06 32.45 -2.60
N GLU A 586 10.69 33.64 -2.50
CA GLU A 586 12.16 33.71 -2.39
C GLU A 586 12.70 33.18 -1.06
N LEU A 587 12.04 33.47 0.07
CA LEU A 587 12.49 33.01 1.40
C LEU A 587 12.45 31.48 1.52
N LEU A 588 11.50 30.84 0.87
CA LEU A 588 11.27 29.39 0.95
C LEU A 588 11.82 28.63 -0.25
N ARG A 589 12.46 29.31 -1.20
CA ARG A 589 12.96 28.70 -2.44
C ARG A 589 13.91 27.54 -2.17
N GLU A 590 14.77 27.67 -1.17
CA GLU A 590 15.74 26.64 -0.78
C GLU A 590 15.12 25.53 0.09
N PHE A 591 13.84 25.67 0.43
CA PHE A 591 13.03 24.68 1.14
C PHE A 591 11.95 24.05 0.23
N ALA A 592 12.00 24.32 -1.08
CA ALA A 592 10.96 23.91 -2.03
C ALA A 592 10.77 22.37 -2.07
N ASP A 593 11.86 21.61 -2.01
CA ASP A 593 11.81 20.15 -2.04
C ASP A 593 11.14 19.59 -0.77
N LEU A 594 11.54 20.07 0.41
CA LEU A 594 10.90 19.71 1.68
C LEU A 594 9.40 20.06 1.69
N ILE A 595 9.04 21.23 1.15
CA ILE A 595 7.64 21.66 1.03
C ILE A 595 6.88 20.73 0.07
N ALA A 596 7.49 20.35 -1.05
CA ALA A 596 6.90 19.43 -2.01
C ALA A 596 6.69 18.04 -1.38
N GLU A 597 7.68 17.50 -0.67
CA GLU A 597 7.58 16.22 0.05
C GLU A 597 6.53 16.25 1.16
N TYR A 598 6.49 17.30 1.96
CA TYR A 598 5.45 17.49 2.98
C TYR A 598 4.05 17.52 2.35
N ASN A 599 3.90 18.25 1.24
CA ASN A 599 2.63 18.35 0.55
C ASN A 599 2.20 17.01 -0.05
N GLU A 600 3.12 16.26 -0.67
CA GLU A 600 2.86 14.92 -1.17
C GLU A 600 2.46 13.97 -0.04
N ASP A 601 3.22 13.88 1.06
CA ASP A 601 2.91 13.01 2.20
C ASP A 601 1.56 13.35 2.84
N ARG A 602 1.29 14.64 3.10
CA ARG A 602 0.00 15.07 3.64
C ARG A 602 -1.15 14.74 2.69
N LEU A 603 -0.97 14.97 1.40
CA LEU A 603 -1.97 14.61 0.38
C LEU A 603 -2.27 13.11 0.42
N ILE A 604 -1.25 12.26 0.37
CA ILE A 604 -1.44 10.80 0.41
C ILE A 604 -2.16 10.39 1.71
N ARG A 605 -1.83 11.00 2.86
CA ARG A 605 -2.54 10.75 4.11
C ARG A 605 -4.02 11.15 4.05
N LEU A 606 -4.35 12.26 3.39
CA LEU A 606 -5.74 12.71 3.19
C LEU A 606 -6.52 11.81 2.22
N LEU A 607 -5.86 11.22 1.22
CA LEU A 607 -6.49 10.23 0.34
C LEU A 607 -6.75 8.90 1.07
N LEU A 608 -6.03 8.65 2.17
CA LEU A 608 -6.18 7.43 2.97
C LEU A 608 -7.15 7.58 4.14
N SER A 609 -7.42 8.80 4.61
CA SER A 609 -8.44 9.08 5.64
C SER A 609 -9.84 8.84 5.09
#